data_AF-A0A7V5V8R6-F1
#
_entry.id   AF-A0A7V5V8R6-F1
#
_cell.length_a   1.000
_cell.length_b   1.000
_cell.length_c   1.000
_cell.angle_alpha   90.00
_cell.angle_beta   90.00
_cell.angle_gamma   90.00
#
_symmetry.space_group_name_H-M   'P 1'
#
loop_
_entity.id
_entity.type
_entity.pdbx_description
1 polymer ?
#
loop_
_entity_poly.entity_id
_entity_poly.type
_entity_poly.pdbx_seq_one_letter_code
_entity_poly.pdbx_strand_id
1 'polypeptide(L)'
;MLARILLEPLGGGAFPRGGGTVIKGLFDKRLTLFENALDLRAARQKVLASNIANQETPGYRARDIDFSRELARSLGDTFSGGPALVRTNARHLSAPGVSGGRPAPRIIERGGELPGYDRNTVGMESEMVRLSENYLHYNILIRFVKGKFSSLMNAIKEGGR
;
A
#
# COMPACT_ATOMS: atom_id res chain seq x y z
N MET A 1 67.72 6.26 29.87
CA MET A 1 68.62 5.23 29.30
C MET A 1 67.85 3.91 29.31
N LEU A 2 67.70 3.29 28.13
CA LEU A 2 67.30 1.89 27.87
C LEU A 2 65.80 1.49 27.85
N ALA A 3 65.33 1.42 26.59
CA ALA A 3 64.31 0.59 25.94
C ALA A 3 63.65 -0.59 26.70
N ARG A 4 62.32 -0.71 26.50
CA ARG A 4 61.61 -2.00 26.49
C ARG A 4 60.52 -1.99 25.40
N ILE A 5 60.57 -3.00 24.55
CA ILE A 5 59.81 -3.27 23.32
C ILE A 5 58.73 -4.35 23.60
N LEU A 6 57.65 -4.37 22.79
CA LEU A 6 56.49 -5.30 22.70
C LEU A 6 55.36 -5.02 23.71
N LEU A 7 54.06 -4.92 23.37
CA LEU A 7 53.29 -5.63 22.34
C LEU A 7 52.00 -4.82 22.04
N GLU A 8 51.79 -4.39 20.79
CA GLU A 8 50.46 -3.99 20.31
C GLU A 8 49.69 -5.25 19.89
N PRO A 9 48.45 -5.50 20.37
CA PRO A 9 47.57 -6.43 19.71
C PRO A 9 46.86 -5.75 18.53
N LEU A 10 47.26 -6.21 17.35
CA LEU A 10 46.60 -6.07 16.06
C LEU A 10 45.08 -6.29 16.13
N GLY A 11 44.35 -5.47 15.37
CA GLY A 11 43.34 -5.96 14.43
C GLY A 11 42.10 -6.63 15.01
N GLY A 12 41.06 -5.84 15.25
CA GLY A 12 39.70 -6.32 15.51
C GLY A 12 38.66 -5.45 14.82
N GLY A 13 38.87 -5.12 13.55
CA GLY A 13 37.84 -4.49 12.71
C GLY A 13 36.64 -5.43 12.59
N ALA A 14 35.62 -5.20 13.39
CA ALA A 14 34.34 -5.88 13.27
C ALA A 14 33.66 -5.43 11.97
N PHE A 15 33.86 -6.22 10.93
CA PHE A 15 33.18 -6.10 9.65
C PHE A 15 31.66 -6.01 9.85
N PRO A 16 30.96 -5.00 9.29
CA PRO A 16 29.51 -5.03 9.26
C PRO A 16 29.07 -6.21 8.38
N ARG A 17 28.37 -7.19 8.98
CA ARG A 17 27.70 -8.28 8.25
C ARG A 17 26.54 -7.72 7.41
N GLY A 18 26.85 -7.08 6.29
CA GLY A 18 25.92 -6.42 5.38
C GLY A 18 25.28 -7.31 4.32
N GLY A 19 25.13 -8.63 4.55
CA GLY A 19 24.61 -9.56 3.55
C GLY A 19 23.10 -9.87 3.62
N GLY A 20 22.48 -9.75 4.81
CA GLY A 20 21.11 -10.26 5.04
C GLY A 20 19.99 -9.21 5.05
N THR A 21 20.31 -7.93 5.26
CA THR A 21 19.30 -6.90 5.53
C THR A 21 18.71 -6.29 4.25
N VAL A 22 19.47 -6.29 3.15
CA VAL A 22 19.06 -5.62 1.89
C VAL A 22 17.93 -6.38 1.20
N ILE A 23 17.94 -7.72 1.25
CA ILE A 23 16.89 -8.58 0.68
C ILE A 23 15.59 -8.43 1.48
N LYS A 24 15.63 -8.42 2.81
CA LYS A 24 14.42 -8.27 3.63
C LYS A 24 13.74 -6.91 3.44
N GLY A 25 14.52 -5.84 3.33
CA GLY A 25 14.00 -4.47 3.17
C GLY A 25 13.42 -4.16 1.77
N LEU A 26 13.91 -4.82 0.71
CA LEU A 26 13.43 -4.61 -0.66
C LEU A 26 12.20 -5.45 -1.01
N PHE A 27 12.06 -6.63 -0.39
CA PHE A 27 11.06 -7.64 -0.73
C PHE A 27 9.71 -7.36 -0.06
N ASP A 28 9.72 -6.95 1.21
CA ASP A 28 8.49 -6.70 1.96
C ASP A 28 7.79 -5.42 1.44
N LYS A 29 8.56 -4.34 1.24
CA LYS A 29 8.01 -3.00 0.95
C LYS A 29 7.36 -2.87 -0.43
N ARG A 30 7.91 -3.52 -1.46
CA ARG A 30 7.34 -3.44 -2.82
C ARG A 30 6.14 -4.35 -3.00
N LEU A 31 6.15 -5.54 -2.38
CA LEU A 31 5.02 -6.46 -2.44
C LEU A 31 3.82 -5.89 -1.68
N THR A 32 4.05 -5.37 -0.46
CA THR A 32 3.04 -4.66 0.33
C THR A 32 2.49 -3.45 -0.41
N LEU A 33 3.32 -2.68 -1.12
CA LEU A 33 2.86 -1.58 -1.98
C LEU A 33 1.89 -2.07 -3.07
N PHE A 34 2.24 -3.14 -3.80
CA PHE A 34 1.38 -3.66 -4.87
C PHE A 34 0.09 -4.26 -4.33
N GLU A 35 0.16 -4.94 -3.18
CA GLU A 35 -1.01 -5.46 -2.49
C GLU A 35 -1.95 -4.32 -2.05
N ASN A 36 -1.41 -3.27 -1.40
CA ASN A 36 -2.16 -2.08 -1.03
C ASN A 36 -2.81 -1.43 -2.25
N ALA A 37 -2.07 -1.29 -3.35
CA ALA A 37 -2.58 -0.73 -4.58
C ALA A 37 -3.71 -1.57 -5.19
N LEU A 38 -3.58 -2.90 -5.18
CA LEU A 38 -4.63 -3.81 -5.66
C LEU A 38 -5.91 -3.69 -4.85
N ASP A 39 -5.79 -3.68 -3.52
CA ASP A 39 -6.95 -3.53 -2.62
C ASP A 39 -7.66 -2.19 -2.84
N LEU A 40 -6.89 -1.10 -2.97
CA LEU A 40 -7.45 0.23 -3.24
C LEU A 40 -8.18 0.25 -4.59
N ARG A 41 -7.64 -0.38 -5.63
CA ARG A 41 -8.29 -0.47 -6.95
C ARG A 41 -9.54 -1.34 -6.91
N ALA A 42 -9.53 -2.43 -6.16
CA ALA A 42 -10.70 -3.28 -5.94
C ALA A 42 -11.80 -2.53 -5.16
N ALA A 43 -11.43 -1.76 -4.14
CA ALA A 43 -12.36 -0.90 -3.41
C ALA A 43 -12.95 0.19 -4.32
N ARG A 44 -12.11 0.84 -5.14
CA ARG A 44 -12.57 1.85 -6.09
C ARG A 44 -13.55 1.27 -7.12
N GLN A 45 -13.32 0.04 -7.60
CA GLN A 45 -14.24 -0.64 -8.49
C GLN A 45 -15.64 -0.79 -7.87
N LYS A 46 -15.73 -1.13 -6.57
CA LYS A 46 -17.00 -1.22 -5.84
C LYS A 46 -17.70 0.14 -5.74
N VAL A 47 -16.94 1.20 -5.50
CA VAL A 47 -17.48 2.57 -5.42
C VAL A 47 -18.05 3.00 -6.77
N LEU A 48 -17.31 2.79 -7.87
CA LEU A 48 -17.78 3.12 -9.22
C LEU A 48 -19.02 2.30 -9.61
N ALA A 49 -19.04 1.00 -9.29
CA ALA A 49 -20.22 0.16 -9.50
C ALA A 49 -21.44 0.68 -8.70
N SER A 50 -21.23 1.14 -7.46
CA SER A 50 -22.27 1.76 -6.65
C SER A 50 -22.78 3.07 -7.26
N ASN A 51 -21.92 3.91 -7.83
CA ASN A 51 -22.34 5.12 -8.51
C ASN A 51 -23.22 4.79 -9.73
N ILE A 52 -22.77 3.87 -10.59
CA ILE A 52 -23.54 3.42 -11.77
C ILE A 52 -24.92 2.90 -11.36
N ALA A 53 -24.99 2.09 -10.31
CA ALA A 53 -26.26 1.55 -9.81
C ALA A 53 -27.23 2.64 -9.31
N ASN A 54 -26.71 3.76 -8.80
CA ASN A 54 -27.51 4.88 -8.29
C ASN A 54 -27.61 6.05 -9.28
N GLN A 55 -27.23 5.87 -10.54
CA GLN A 55 -27.28 6.93 -11.53
C GLN A 55 -28.71 7.44 -11.78
N GLU A 56 -29.73 6.60 -11.66
CA GLU A 56 -31.12 7.04 -11.86
C GLU A 56 -31.78 7.44 -10.53
N THR A 57 -30.98 7.69 -9.47
CA THR A 57 -31.48 8.08 -8.14
C THR A 57 -31.40 9.60 -7.97
N PRO A 58 -32.54 10.31 -7.85
CA PRO A 58 -32.56 11.75 -7.68
C PRO A 58 -31.76 12.21 -6.45
N GLY A 59 -30.97 13.28 -6.60
CA GLY A 59 -30.17 13.85 -5.51
C GLY A 59 -28.98 12.99 -5.05
N TYR A 60 -28.63 11.91 -5.77
CA TYR A 60 -27.45 11.11 -5.44
C TYR A 60 -26.15 11.89 -5.74
N ARG A 61 -25.13 11.68 -4.90
CA ARG A 61 -23.81 12.31 -5.04
C ARG A 61 -22.76 11.26 -5.34
N ALA A 62 -22.03 11.46 -6.42
CA ALA A 62 -20.94 10.59 -6.83
C ALA A 62 -19.88 10.51 -5.74
N ARG A 63 -19.39 9.31 -5.49
CA ARG A 63 -18.32 9.03 -4.52
C ARG A 63 -17.08 8.56 -5.26
N ASP A 64 -15.91 8.81 -4.71
CA ASP A 64 -14.65 8.26 -5.22
C ASP A 64 -13.63 8.06 -4.09
N ILE A 65 -12.51 7.44 -4.42
CA ILE A 65 -11.36 7.23 -3.56
C ILE A 65 -10.18 8.02 -4.13
N ASP A 66 -9.59 8.90 -3.33
CA ASP A 66 -8.34 9.57 -3.68
C ASP A 66 -7.18 8.55 -3.58
N PHE A 67 -6.91 7.88 -4.70
CA PHE A 67 -5.93 6.80 -4.75
C PHE A 67 -4.55 7.23 -4.25
N SER A 68 -4.10 8.42 -4.64
CA SER A 68 -2.77 8.92 -4.27
C SER A 68 -2.65 9.14 -2.76
N ARG A 69 -3.67 9.77 -2.16
CA ARG A 69 -3.69 10.00 -0.71
C ARG A 69 -3.86 8.70 0.08
N GLU A 70 -4.74 7.81 -0.36
CA GLU A 70 -4.98 6.54 0.34
C GLU A 70 -3.80 5.58 0.22
N LEU A 71 -3.12 5.55 -0.92
CA LEU A 71 -1.89 4.78 -1.08
C LEU A 71 -0.77 5.35 -0.19
N ALA A 72 -0.60 6.68 -0.18
CA ALA A 72 0.36 7.33 0.71
C ALA A 72 0.05 7.07 2.19
N ARG A 73 -1.23 7.02 2.57
CA ARG A 73 -1.69 6.68 3.93
C ARG A 73 -1.36 5.23 4.29
N SER A 74 -1.64 4.27 3.40
CA SER A 74 -1.32 2.85 3.61
C SER A 74 0.18 2.61 3.77
N LEU A 75 0.99 3.39 3.04
CA LEU A 75 2.44 3.39 3.18
C LEU A 75 2.88 4.08 4.46
N GLY A 76 2.32 5.24 4.79
CA GLY A 76 2.64 6.03 5.98
C GLY A 76 2.39 5.28 7.29
N ASP A 77 1.36 4.45 7.37
CA ASP A 77 1.13 3.52 8.49
C ASP A 77 2.21 2.42 8.57
N THR A 78 2.74 2.00 7.41
CA THR A 78 3.87 1.06 7.33
C THR A 78 5.19 1.73 7.71
N PHE A 79 5.32 3.05 7.49
CA PHE A 79 6.55 3.83 7.73
C PHE A 79 6.60 4.54 9.10
N SER A 80 5.46 4.81 9.75
CA SER A 80 5.39 5.37 11.11
C SER A 80 5.57 4.30 12.20
N GLY A 81 6.23 3.19 11.84
CA GLY A 81 6.39 1.96 12.62
C GLY A 81 7.20 2.12 13.90
N GLY A 82 6.61 2.75 14.91
CA GLY A 82 6.79 2.28 16.28
C GLY A 82 6.24 0.85 16.39
N PRO A 83 6.81 -0.01 17.25
CA PRO A 83 6.35 -1.39 17.41
C PRO A 83 4.84 -1.41 17.67
N ALA A 84 4.11 -2.21 16.88
CA ALA A 84 2.68 -2.37 17.04
C ALA A 84 2.39 -2.88 18.46
N LEU A 85 1.75 -2.03 19.27
CA LEU A 85 1.41 -2.38 20.65
C LEU A 85 0.25 -3.38 20.63
N VAL A 86 0.52 -4.61 21.02
CA VAL A 86 -0.50 -5.65 21.16
C VAL A 86 -1.27 -5.42 22.46
N ARG A 87 -2.60 -5.26 22.36
CA ARG A 87 -3.48 -5.23 23.53
C ARG A 87 -3.55 -6.63 24.14
N THR A 88 -3.02 -6.78 25.35
CA THR A 88 -3.13 -8.03 26.12
C THR A 88 -4.48 -8.16 26.85
N ASN A 89 -5.22 -7.07 27.05
CA ASN A 89 -6.55 -7.08 27.67
C ASN A 89 -7.48 -6.05 27.01
N ALA A 90 -8.79 -6.36 26.97
CA ALA A 90 -9.83 -5.50 26.39
C ALA A 90 -9.97 -4.12 27.09
N ARG A 91 -9.47 -3.96 28.31
CA ARG A 91 -9.47 -2.69 29.05
C ARG A 91 -8.21 -1.85 28.86
N HIS A 92 -7.21 -2.32 28.10
CA HIS A 92 -5.98 -1.55 27.88
C HIS A 92 -6.20 -0.36 26.94
N LEU A 93 -5.40 0.69 27.05
CA LEU A 93 -5.44 1.84 26.13
C LEU A 93 -5.02 1.40 24.73
N SER A 94 -5.73 1.85 23.69
CA SER A 94 -5.25 1.73 22.31
C SER A 94 -4.25 2.83 22.05
N ALA A 95 -3.15 2.51 21.36
CA ALA A 95 -2.38 3.55 20.71
C ALA A 95 -3.27 4.26 19.68
N PRO A 96 -3.34 5.61 19.69
CA PRO A 96 -4.04 6.36 18.66
C PRO A 96 -3.46 5.98 17.29
N GLY A 97 -4.33 5.51 16.37
CA GLY A 97 -3.91 5.10 15.03
C GLY A 97 -3.64 3.60 14.85
N VAL A 98 -3.52 2.80 15.92
CA VAL A 98 -3.34 1.34 15.82
C VAL A 98 -4.68 0.64 15.99
N SER A 99 -5.54 0.75 14.97
CA SER A 99 -6.59 -0.25 14.75
C SER A 99 -5.93 -1.49 14.17
N GLY A 100 -6.05 -2.65 14.83
CA GLY A 100 -5.42 -3.92 14.44
C GLY A 100 -5.94 -4.54 13.14
N GLY A 101 -6.45 -3.72 12.22
CA GLY A 101 -6.90 -4.08 10.89
C GLY A 101 -6.49 -2.98 9.92
N ARG A 102 -6.15 -3.40 8.69
CA ARG A 102 -5.80 -2.53 7.57
C ARG A 102 -6.95 -1.51 7.39
N PRO A 103 -6.71 -0.20 7.51
CA PRO A 103 -7.81 0.75 7.55
C PRO A 103 -8.52 0.79 6.20
N ALA A 104 -9.86 0.71 6.23
CA ALA A 104 -10.67 0.83 5.01
C ALA A 104 -10.34 2.15 4.28
N PRO A 105 -10.33 2.15 2.94
CA PRO A 105 -10.06 3.36 2.19
C PRO A 105 -11.12 4.42 2.48
N ARG A 106 -10.68 5.66 2.64
CA ARG A 106 -11.60 6.79 2.80
C ARG A 106 -12.32 7.06 1.48
N ILE A 107 -13.63 6.94 1.51
CA ILE A 107 -14.50 7.32 0.41
C ILE A 107 -14.87 8.80 0.61
N ILE A 108 -14.69 9.61 -0.43
CA ILE A 108 -15.01 11.04 -0.44
C ILE A 108 -16.13 11.31 -1.45
N GLU A 109 -17.02 12.25 -1.12
CA GLU A 109 -17.93 12.81 -2.11
C GLU A 109 -17.13 13.59 -3.15
N ARG A 110 -17.47 13.41 -4.42
CA ARG A 110 -16.79 14.09 -5.51
C ARG A 110 -17.31 15.53 -5.59
N GLY A 111 -16.40 16.50 -5.45
CA GLY A 111 -16.71 17.92 -5.58
C GLY A 111 -16.60 18.38 -7.03
N GLY A 112 -17.33 19.45 -7.38
CA GLY A 112 -17.16 20.19 -8.64
C GLY A 112 -17.97 19.70 -9.84
N GLU A 113 -18.72 18.60 -9.72
CA GLU A 113 -19.71 18.22 -10.74
C GLU A 113 -20.96 19.11 -10.56
N LEU A 114 -21.32 19.85 -11.60
CA LEU A 114 -22.58 20.60 -11.63
C LEU A 114 -23.72 19.58 -11.53
N PRO A 115 -24.63 19.73 -10.56
CA PRO A 115 -25.76 18.82 -10.45
C PRO A 115 -26.58 18.89 -11.75
N GLY A 116 -27.01 17.72 -12.23
CA GLY A 116 -28.00 17.63 -13.28
C GLY A 116 -29.32 18.29 -12.86
N TYR A 117 -30.29 18.26 -13.78
CA TYR A 117 -31.63 18.84 -13.53
C TYR A 117 -32.32 18.26 -12.28
N ASP A 118 -32.02 17.00 -11.96
CA ASP A 118 -32.53 16.22 -10.82
C ASP A 118 -31.65 16.31 -9.55
N ARG A 119 -30.65 17.20 -9.55
CA ARG A 119 -29.62 17.33 -8.50
C ARG A 119 -28.72 16.12 -8.31
N ASN A 120 -28.68 15.19 -9.27
CA ASN A 120 -27.72 14.10 -9.28
C ASN A 120 -26.39 14.55 -9.90
N THR A 121 -25.27 14.08 -9.37
CA THR A 121 -23.94 14.38 -9.92
C THR A 121 -23.33 13.21 -10.70
N VAL A 122 -24.00 12.05 -10.75
CA VAL A 122 -23.52 10.85 -11.46
C VAL A 122 -23.93 10.88 -12.93
N GLY A 123 -22.95 10.79 -13.84
CA GLY A 123 -23.19 10.60 -15.28
C GLY A 123 -22.68 9.26 -15.78
N MET A 124 -23.52 8.49 -16.49
CA MET A 124 -23.22 7.11 -16.95
C MET A 124 -21.89 7.00 -17.68
N GLU A 125 -21.73 7.84 -18.70
CA GLU A 125 -20.59 7.80 -19.61
C GLU A 125 -19.30 8.07 -18.86
N SER A 126 -19.32 9.07 -17.97
CA SER A 126 -18.18 9.42 -17.13
C SER A 126 -17.83 8.32 -16.12
N GLU A 127 -18.81 7.66 -15.52
CA GLU A 127 -18.56 6.53 -14.61
C GLU A 127 -18.03 5.30 -15.36
N MET A 128 -18.50 5.04 -16.58
CA MET A 128 -17.99 3.93 -17.42
C MET A 128 -16.54 4.16 -17.85
N VAL A 129 -16.17 5.41 -18.19
CA VAL A 129 -14.77 5.79 -18.47
C VAL A 129 -13.91 5.53 -17.24
N ARG A 130 -14.33 6.00 -16.05
CA ARG A 130 -13.60 5.79 -14.78
C ARG A 130 -13.49 4.32 -14.41
N LEU A 131 -14.54 3.53 -14.64
CA LEU A 131 -14.53 2.09 -14.40
C LEU A 131 -13.53 1.37 -15.30
N SER A 132 -13.51 1.74 -16.58
CA SER A 132 -12.57 1.20 -17.57
C SER A 132 -11.12 1.54 -17.23
N GLU A 133 -10.86 2.79 -16.83
CA GLU A 133 -9.54 3.23 -16.36
C GLU A 133 -9.09 2.43 -15.14
N ASN A 134 -9.98 2.27 -14.15
CA ASN A 134 -9.68 1.49 -12.95
C ASN A 134 -9.40 0.01 -13.28
N TYR A 135 -10.18 -0.59 -14.18
CA TYR A 135 -9.98 -1.95 -14.65
C TYR A 135 -8.63 -2.13 -15.36
N LEU A 136 -8.23 -1.19 -16.21
CA LEU A 136 -6.93 -1.20 -16.86
C LEU A 136 -5.79 -1.17 -15.85
N HIS A 137 -5.85 -0.24 -14.88
CA HIS A 137 -4.84 -0.14 -13.83
C HIS A 137 -4.74 -1.39 -12.96
N TYR A 138 -5.87 -1.97 -12.59
CA TYR A 138 -5.92 -3.22 -11.84
C TYR A 138 -5.22 -4.36 -12.59
N ASN A 139 -5.49 -4.53 -13.89
CA ASN A 139 -4.83 -5.53 -14.71
C ASN A 139 -3.33 -5.29 -14.90
N ILE A 140 -2.89 -4.04 -14.98
CA ILE A 140 -1.47 -3.68 -15.00
C ILE A 140 -0.79 -4.09 -13.68
N LEU A 141 -1.40 -3.80 -12.53
CA LEU A 141 -0.87 -4.20 -11.22
C LEU A 141 -0.72 -5.71 -11.09
N ILE A 142 -1.72 -6.48 -11.53
CA ILE A 142 -1.62 -7.95 -11.57
C ILE A 142 -0.42 -8.41 -12.40
N ARG A 143 -0.18 -7.78 -13.56
CA ARG A 143 0.98 -8.13 -14.41
C ARG A 143 2.30 -7.86 -13.71
N PHE A 144 2.43 -6.74 -12.99
CA PHE A 144 3.63 -6.45 -12.19
C PHE A 144 3.86 -7.45 -11.06
N VAL A 145 2.79 -7.80 -10.32
CA VAL A 145 2.87 -8.81 -9.27
C VAL A 145 3.30 -10.16 -9.85
N LYS A 146 2.69 -10.61 -10.95
CA LYS A 146 3.08 -11.84 -11.67
C LYS A 146 4.54 -11.82 -12.11
N GLY A 147 4.99 -10.72 -12.71
CA GLY A 147 6.39 -10.56 -13.14
C GLY A 147 7.37 -10.66 -11.97
N LYS A 148 7.01 -10.10 -10.81
CA LYS A 148 7.83 -10.21 -9.60
C LYS A 148 7.92 -11.64 -9.09
N PHE A 149 6.80 -12.36 -9.01
CA PHE A 149 6.80 -13.78 -8.63
C PHE A 149 7.61 -14.65 -9.58
N SER A 150 7.51 -14.41 -10.89
CA SER A 150 8.32 -15.11 -11.89
C SER A 150 9.82 -14.89 -11.66
N SER A 151 10.23 -13.63 -11.43
CA SER A 151 11.63 -13.31 -11.08
C SER A 151 12.11 -14.00 -9.81
N LEU A 152 11.27 -14.09 -8.77
CA LEU A 152 11.59 -14.82 -7.54
C LEU A 152 11.77 -16.32 -7.80
N MET A 153 10.87 -16.91 -8.58
CA MET A 153 10.94 -18.32 -8.95
C MET A 153 12.21 -18.64 -9.73
N ASN A 154 12.63 -17.75 -10.63
CA ASN A 154 13.87 -17.91 -11.39
C ASN A 154 15.10 -17.80 -10.49
N ALA A 155 15.16 -16.81 -9.59
CA ALA A 155 16.26 -16.65 -8.66
C ALA A 155 16.43 -17.86 -7.70
N ILE A 156 15.31 -18.45 -7.24
CA ILE A 156 15.34 -19.67 -6.41
C ILE A 156 15.84 -20.87 -7.22
N LYS A 157 15.40 -21.01 -8.47
CA LYS A 157 15.85 -22.10 -9.36
C LYS A 157 17.33 -21.99 -9.73
N GLU A 158 17.85 -20.79 -9.92
CA GLU A 158 19.25 -20.54 -10.28
C GLU A 158 20.18 -20.59 -9.06
N GLY A 159 19.75 -20.11 -7.89
CA GLY A 159 20.55 -20.16 -6.66
C GLY A 159 20.63 -21.53 -5.99
N GLY A 160 19.86 -22.52 -6.47
CA GLY A 160 19.90 -23.91 -6.02
C GLY A 160 20.78 -24.84 -6.87
N ARG A 161 21.53 -24.30 -7.84
CA ARG A 161 22.57 -24.99 -8.60
C ARG A 161 23.95 -24.55 -8.11
#